data_AF-M3BH23-F1
#
_entry.id   AF-M3BH23-F1
#
_cell.length_a   1.000
_cell.length_b   1.000
_cell.length_c   1.000
_cell.angle_alpha   90.00
_cell.angle_beta   90.00
_cell.angle_gamma   90.00
#
_symmetry.space_group_name_H-M   'P 1'
#
loop_
_entity.id
_entity.type
_entity.pdbx_description
1 polymer ?
#
loop_
_entity_poly.entity_id
_entity_poly.type
_entity_poly.pdbx_seq_one_letter_code
_entity_poly.pdbx_strand_id
1 'polypeptide(L)' 'MHIVIMGCGRVGSALAQTLEQQGHTVAVVDQDPTAFRRLGSGFGGRRVTG' A
#
# COMPACT_ATOMS: atom_id res chain seq x y z
N MET A 1 5.38 -9.36 9.86
CA MET A 1 4.29 -8.66 10.58
C MET A 1 3.19 -8.31 9.60
N HIS A 2 1.96 -8.13 10.07
CA HIS A 2 0.84 -7.66 9.25
C HIS A 2 0.57 -6.19 9.54
N ILE A 3 0.63 -5.35 8.51
CA ILE A 3 0.54 -3.90 8.64
C ILE A 3 -0.58 -3.41 7.72
N VAL A 4 -1.47 -2.58 8.26
CA VAL A 4 -2.54 -1.93 7.50
C VAL A 4 -2.24 -0.44 7.41
N ILE A 5 -2.24 0.10 6.20
CA ILE A 5 -2.01 1.52 5.91
C ILE A 5 -3.32 2.10 5.39
N MET A 6 -3.83 3.11 6.08
CA MET A 6 -4.98 3.89 5.62
C MET A 6 -4.49 5.09 4.81
N GLY A 7 -4.93 5.18 3.55
CA GLY A 7 -4.54 6.18 2.57
C GLY A 7 -3.34 5.75 1.70
N CYS A 8 -3.52 5.83 0.38
CA CYS A 8 -2.56 5.56 -0.69
C CYS A 8 -2.13 6.88 -1.40
N GLY A 9 -1.94 7.93 -0.60
CA GLY A 9 -1.29 9.17 -1.01
C GLY A 9 0.24 9.05 -1.06
N ARG A 10 0.95 10.18 -1.03
CA ARG A 10 2.42 10.23 -1.11
C ARG A 10 3.12 9.39 -0.04
N VAL A 11 2.72 9.59 1.22
CA VAL A 11 3.35 8.91 2.37
C VAL A 11 2.94 7.45 2.42
N GLY A 12 1.64 7.17 2.25
CA GLY A 12 1.11 5.81 2.33
C GLY A 12 1.72 4.87 1.29
N SER A 13 1.88 5.32 0.05
CA SER A 13 2.49 4.49 -1.00
C SER A 13 3.98 4.24 -0.77
N ALA A 14 4.74 5.26 -0.34
CA ALA A 14 6.17 5.12 -0.05
C ALA A 14 6.42 4.21 1.15
N LEU A 15 5.60 4.35 2.20
CA LEU A 15 5.67 3.51 3.39
C LEU A 15 5.31 2.06 3.06
N ALA A 16 4.25 1.85 2.27
CA ALA A 16 3.82 0.51 1.85
C ALA A 16 4.93 -0.24 1.09
N GLN A 17 5.59 0.43 0.14
CA GLN A 17 6.70 -0.15 -0.63
C GLN A 17 7.88 -0.50 0.27
N THR A 18 8.26 0.41 1.18
CA THR A 18 9.39 0.19 2.09
C THR A 18 9.15 -1.02 3.00
N LEU A 19 7.95 -1.11 3.60
CA LEU A 19 7.61 -2.20 4.50
C LEU A 19 7.47 -3.54 3.78
N GLU A 20 6.94 -3.53 2.56
CA GLU A 20 6.90 -4.73 1.71
C GLU A 20 8.31 -5.23 1.38
N GLN A 21 9.22 -4.33 0.96
CA GLN A 21 10.62 -4.67 0.66
C GLN A 21 11.37 -5.22 1.88
N GLN A 22 10.97 -4.82 3.09
CA GLN A 22 11.48 -5.37 4.36
C GLN A 22 10.88 -6.75 4.72
N GLY A 23 10.03 -7.32 3.85
CA GLY A 23 9.43 -8.64 4.04
C GLY A 23 8.18 -8.62 4.93
N HIS A 24 7.56 -7.45 5.14
CA HIS A 24 6.30 -7.38 5.87
C HIS A 24 5.09 -7.58 4.95
N THR A 25 4.04 -8.17 5.48
CA THR A 25 2.76 -8.26 4.77
C THR A 25 2.01 -6.95 4.95
N VAL A 26 1.79 -6.24 3.86
CA VAL A 26 1.14 -4.92 3.88
C VAL A 26 -0.24 -5.00 3.21
N ALA A 27 -1.23 -4.37 3.82
CA ALA A 27 -2.50 -4.03 3.19
C ALA A 27 -2.65 -2.51 3.14
N VAL A 28 -3.04 -1.96 2.00
CA VAL A 28 -3.29 -0.53 1.81
C VAL A 28 -4.77 -0.33 1.50
N VAL A 29 -5.41 0.54 2.27
CA VAL A 29 -6.81 0.92 2.11
C VAL A 29 -6.88 2.34 1.59
N ASP A 30 -7.64 2.60 0.52
CA ASP A 30 -7.93 3.95 0.06
C ASP A 30 -9.33 4.00 -0.57
N GLN A 31 -10.01 5.13 -0.42
CA GLN A 31 -11.33 5.35 -1.00
C GLN A 31 -11.27 5.58 -2.51
N ASP A 32 -10.17 6.13 -3.03
CA ASP A 32 -9.93 6.30 -4.46
C ASP A 32 -9.12 5.12 -5.00
N PRO A 33 -9.71 4.22 -5.81
CA PRO A 33 -9.00 3.10 -6.41
C PRO A 33 -7.82 3.55 -7.31
N THR A 34 -7.88 4.77 -7.85
CA THR A 34 -6.82 5.28 -8.72
C THR A 34 -5.57 5.66 -7.95
N ALA A 35 -5.65 5.84 -6.63
CA ALA A 35 -4.53 6.12 -5.75
C ALA A 35 -3.53 4.94 -5.71
N PHE A 36 -4.01 3.70 -5.86
CA PHE A 36 -3.16 2.50 -5.87
C PHE A 36 -2.14 2.46 -7.01
N ARG A 37 -2.33 3.26 -8.07
CA ARG A 37 -1.31 3.42 -9.13
C ARG A 37 0.04 3.85 -8.58
N ARG A 38 0.07 4.58 -7.45
CA ARG A 38 1.30 5.02 -6.77
C ARG A 38 2.12 3.88 -6.17
N LEU A 39 1.50 2.73 -5.89
CA LEU A 39 2.20 1.55 -5.37
C LEU A 39 3.08 0.88 -6.42
N GLY A 40 2.84 1.15 -7.71
CA GLY A 40 3.54 0.51 -8.81
C GLY A 40 3.06 -0.93 -9.08
N SER A 41 3.43 -1.46 -10.23
CA SER A 41 3.06 -2.81 -10.68
C SER A 41 3.70 -3.93 -9.85
N GLY A 42 4.83 -3.64 -9.19
CA GLY A 42 5.57 -4.61 -8.38
C GLY A 42 5.04 -4.82 -6.96
N PHE A 43 4.07 -4.01 -6.51
CA PHE A 43 3.54 -4.15 -5.15
C PHE A 43 2.67 -5.41 -5.01
N GLY A 44 3.15 -6.36 -4.22
CA GLY A 44 2.51 -7.64 -3.88
C GLY A 44 1.64 -7.59 -2.62
N GLY A 45 1.56 -6.45 -1.94
CA GLY A 45 0.64 -6.23 -0.83
C GLY A 45 -0.83 -6.16 -1.27
N ARG A 46 -1.74 -6.27 -0.29
CA ARG A 46 -3.19 -6.25 -0.55
C ARG A 46 -3.68 -4.82 -0.77
N ARG A 47 -4.47 -4.60 -1.82
CA ARG A 47 -5.14 -3.33 -2.10
C ARG A 47 -6.61 -3.48 -1.74
N VAL A 48 -7.16 -2.56 -0.94
CA VAL A 48 -8.55 -2.61 -0.48
C VAL A 48 -9.19 -1.26 -0.73
N THR A 49 -10.28 -1.23 -1.49
CA THR A 49 -11.07 0.00 -1.64
C THR A 49 -12.05 0.13 -0.47
N GLY A 50 -12.03 1.26 0.24
CA GLY A 50 -12.89 1.52 1.41
C GLY A 50 -12.59 2.82 2.14
#